data_AF-X1C7Z4-F1
#
_entry.id   AF-X1C7Z4-F1
#
_cell.length_a   1.000
_cell.length_b   1.000
_cell.length_c   1.000
_cell.angle_alpha   90.00
_cell.angle_beta   90.00
_cell.angle_gamma   90.00
#
_symmetry.space_group_name_H-M   'P 1'
#
loop_
_entity.id
_entity.type
_entity.pdbx_description
1 polymer ?
#
loop_
_entity_poly.entity_id
_entity_poly.type
_entity_poly.pdbx_seq_one_letter_code
_entity_poly.pdbx_strand_id
1 'polypeptide(L)'
;MNNYIMELKLKIMKKNMNAFIALSVFIFGLINSSIFAQGLDDYKYNNTFHPTENTVSNTIQFNGYTNHWQDIYREWYHYGNLFKIGTPNVEYTIAQSKVDIAEDLKLPGLSLQEGFLNGLLKEQYVSLDQPSLQKLEEVIKQGNALIFVSPESEVGKKLSEKLPGDNFWREKTKSHQYNAKDFNEIKAFYLVNGKQKLFVVFSYSEKSG
;
A
#
# COMPACT_ATOMS: atom_id res chain seq x y z
N MET A 1 90.38 33.06 6.82
CA MET A 1 89.51 32.13 6.07
C MET A 1 88.04 32.13 6.55
N ASN A 2 87.76 32.37 7.83
CA ASN A 2 86.40 32.29 8.39
C ASN A 2 85.43 33.43 7.99
N ASN A 3 85.88 34.68 7.83
CA ASN A 3 84.97 35.79 7.49
C ASN A 3 84.39 35.68 6.06
N TYR A 4 85.18 35.23 5.09
CA TYR A 4 84.73 35.10 3.70
C TYR A 4 83.65 34.01 3.54
N ILE A 5 83.79 32.90 4.28
CA ILE A 5 82.79 31.83 4.29
C ILE A 5 81.49 32.29 4.97
N MET A 6 81.59 33.16 5.99
CA MET A 6 80.43 33.71 6.69
C MET A 6 79.65 34.71 5.81
N GLU A 7 80.35 35.60 5.12
CA GLU A 7 79.80 36.53 4.11
C GLU A 7 79.07 35.80 2.98
N LEU A 8 79.68 34.72 2.45
CA LEU A 8 79.08 33.92 1.39
C LEU A 8 77.81 33.21 1.84
N LYS A 9 77.80 32.64 3.07
CA LYS A 9 76.61 32.02 3.67
C LYS A 9 75.48 33.02 3.91
N LEU A 10 75.79 34.23 4.37
CA LEU A 10 74.82 35.32 4.56
C LEU A 10 74.18 35.75 3.23
N LYS A 11 74.97 35.85 2.16
CA LYS A 11 74.47 36.21 0.83
C LYS A 11 73.57 35.12 0.22
N ILE A 12 73.92 33.85 0.42
CA ILE A 12 73.10 32.70 0.01
C ILE A 12 71.80 32.65 0.82
N MET A 13 71.86 32.84 2.14
CA MET A 13 70.67 32.90 3.00
C MET A 13 69.72 34.03 2.59
N LYS A 14 70.23 35.24 2.31
CA LYS A 14 69.39 36.36 1.84
C LYS A 14 68.76 36.08 0.48
N LYS A 15 69.49 35.47 -0.46
CA LYS A 15 68.95 35.08 -1.78
C LYS A 15 67.84 34.03 -1.63
N ASN A 16 68.06 33.02 -0.80
CA ASN A 16 67.07 31.96 -0.54
C ASN A 16 65.84 32.51 0.20
N MET A 17 66.04 33.44 1.13
CA MET A 17 64.95 34.12 1.83
C MET A 17 64.10 34.96 0.88
N ASN A 18 64.71 35.72 -0.03
CA ASN A 18 63.99 36.50 -1.03
C ASN A 18 63.24 35.59 -2.04
N ALA A 19 63.84 34.46 -2.43
CA ALA A 19 63.17 33.47 -3.27
C ALA A 19 61.99 32.82 -2.54
N PHE A 20 62.13 32.52 -1.25
CA PHE A 20 61.05 31.98 -0.43
C PHE A 20 59.92 32.99 -0.24
N ILE A 21 60.23 34.27 -0.04
CA ILE A 21 59.25 35.35 0.02
C ILE A 21 58.53 35.50 -1.32
N ALA A 22 59.26 35.54 -2.44
CA ALA A 22 58.65 35.64 -3.76
C ALA A 22 57.76 34.44 -4.10
N LEU A 23 58.19 33.23 -3.73
CA LEU A 23 57.40 32.01 -3.88
C LEU A 23 56.16 32.04 -2.98
N SER A 24 56.28 32.53 -1.75
CA SER A 24 55.15 32.68 -0.83
C SER A 24 54.13 33.69 -1.37
N VAL A 25 54.58 34.84 -1.89
CA VAL A 25 53.71 35.85 -2.51
C VAL A 25 53.03 35.29 -3.76
N PHE A 26 53.75 34.54 -4.59
CA PHE A 26 53.20 33.91 -5.79
C PHE A 26 52.16 32.83 -5.43
N ILE A 27 52.44 31.99 -4.44
CA ILE A 27 51.49 30.99 -3.93
C ILE A 27 50.25 31.70 -3.38
N PHE A 28 50.42 32.73 -2.54
CA PHE A 28 49.29 33.52 -2.01
C PHE A 28 48.46 34.19 -3.11
N GLY A 29 49.09 34.63 -4.21
CA GLY A 29 48.37 35.17 -5.37
C GLY A 29 47.50 34.13 -6.09
N LEU A 30 47.97 32.87 -6.19
CA LEU A 30 47.24 31.79 -6.86
C LEU A 30 46.05 31.24 -6.05
N ILE A 31 46.06 31.35 -4.72
CA ILE A 31 44.93 30.88 -3.88
C ILE A 31 43.74 31.85 -3.88
N ASN A 32 43.89 33.07 -4.41
CA ASN A 32 42.84 34.10 -4.38
C ASN A 32 41.95 34.13 -5.65
N SER A 33 42.25 33.36 -6.69
CA SER A 33 41.54 33.45 -7.97
C SER A 33 40.27 32.60 -8.10
N SER A 34 39.77 31.99 -7.02
CA SER A 34 38.51 31.20 -7.09
C SER A 34 37.72 31.18 -5.78
N ILE A 35 37.61 32.33 -5.11
CA ILE A 35 36.46 32.52 -4.22
C ILE A 35 35.32 32.98 -5.11
N PHE A 36 34.62 32.02 -5.73
CA PHE A 36 33.24 32.27 -6.11
C PHE A 36 32.52 32.54 -4.80
N ALA A 37 32.33 33.82 -4.50
CA ALA A 37 31.42 34.22 -3.44
C ALA A 37 30.08 33.63 -3.84
N GLN A 38 29.65 32.57 -3.14
CA GLN A 38 28.28 32.08 -3.21
C GLN A 38 27.41 33.16 -2.56
N GLY A 39 27.16 34.20 -3.33
CA GLY A 39 26.44 35.39 -2.91
C GLY A 39 24.95 35.14 -2.97
N LEU A 40 24.17 36.00 -2.32
CA LEU A 40 22.71 35.94 -2.44
C LEU A 40 22.25 36.05 -3.91
N ASP A 41 23.05 36.69 -4.75
CA ASP A 41 22.80 36.89 -6.19
C ASP A 41 22.81 35.58 -7.02
N ASP A 42 23.42 34.50 -6.51
CA ASP A 42 23.40 33.18 -7.16
C ASP A 42 22.09 32.42 -6.89
N TYR A 43 21.30 32.86 -5.91
CA TYR A 43 20.02 32.25 -5.57
C TYR A 43 18.93 32.78 -6.50
N LYS A 44 18.39 31.89 -7.33
CA LYS A 44 17.25 32.20 -8.19
C LYS A 44 15.96 31.75 -7.51
N TYR A 45 15.03 32.68 -7.35
CA TYR A 45 13.67 32.35 -6.93
C TYR A 45 12.98 31.59 -8.07
N ASN A 46 12.81 30.28 -7.89
CA ASN A 46 12.05 29.44 -8.81
C ASN A 46 10.64 29.27 -8.25
N ASN A 47 9.72 30.14 -8.66
CA ASN A 47 8.33 30.09 -8.20
C ASN A 47 7.46 29.21 -9.10
N THR A 48 7.63 27.90 -8.99
CA THR A 48 6.71 26.95 -9.60
C THR A 48 5.72 26.50 -8.53
N PHE A 49 4.44 26.87 -8.67
CA PHE A 49 3.37 26.37 -7.78
C PHE A 49 3.00 24.94 -8.18
N HIS A 50 3.87 24.00 -7.86
CA HIS A 50 3.70 22.58 -8.15
C HIS A 50 3.56 21.83 -6.81
N PRO A 51 2.40 21.96 -6.13
CA PRO A 51 2.22 21.44 -4.77
C PRO A 51 2.50 19.93 -4.67
N THR A 52 2.30 19.19 -5.76
CA THR A 52 2.54 17.75 -5.84
C THR A 52 4.00 17.33 -5.85
N GLU A 53 4.94 18.19 -6.25
CA GLU A 53 6.36 17.81 -6.45
C GLU A 53 7.10 17.52 -5.14
N ASN A 54 6.65 18.10 -4.03
CA ASN A 54 7.20 17.88 -2.70
C ASN A 54 6.19 17.21 -1.76
N THR A 55 5.18 16.53 -2.31
CA THR A 55 4.18 15.84 -1.49
C THR A 55 4.82 14.68 -0.76
N VAL A 56 4.73 14.69 0.57
CA VAL A 56 5.01 13.52 1.38
C VAL A 56 3.68 12.85 1.69
N SER A 57 3.51 11.60 1.26
CA SER A 57 2.34 10.78 1.59
C SER A 57 2.70 9.69 2.59
N ASN A 58 1.78 9.39 3.51
CA ASN A 58 1.89 8.27 4.44
C ASN A 58 0.53 7.58 4.56
N THR A 59 0.51 6.26 4.55
CA THR A 59 -0.69 5.48 4.89
C THR A 59 -0.80 5.32 6.40
N ILE A 60 -1.99 5.56 6.94
CA ILE A 60 -2.32 5.32 8.35
C ILE A 60 -3.42 4.29 8.44
N GLN A 61 -3.21 3.34 9.33
CA GLN A 61 -4.15 2.31 9.71
C GLN A 61 -4.28 2.31 11.24
N PHE A 62 -5.49 2.45 11.74
CA PHE A 62 -5.80 2.37 13.17
C PHE A 62 -6.90 1.34 13.37
N ASN A 63 -6.57 0.23 14.03
CA ASN A 63 -7.50 -0.84 14.36
C ASN A 63 -7.50 -0.98 15.88
N GLY A 64 -8.45 -0.34 16.56
CA GLY A 64 -8.36 -0.15 18.01
C GLY A 64 -9.60 0.41 18.66
N TYR A 65 -9.58 0.44 19.99
CA TYR A 65 -10.67 0.96 20.79
C TYR A 65 -10.41 2.42 21.17
N THR A 66 -11.34 3.31 20.84
CA THR A 66 -11.35 4.70 21.32
C THR A 66 -12.41 4.85 22.41
N ASN A 67 -13.63 5.24 22.04
CA ASN A 67 -14.86 5.07 22.82
C ASN A 67 -15.72 3.90 22.31
N HIS A 68 -15.42 3.38 21.13
CA HIS A 68 -15.90 2.12 20.56
C HIS A 68 -14.79 1.50 19.70
N TRP A 69 -14.96 0.25 19.25
CA TRP A 69 -14.06 -0.38 18.29
C TRP A 69 -14.14 0.35 16.95
N GLN A 70 -12.97 0.65 16.38
CA GLN A 70 -12.84 1.37 15.12
C GLN A 70 -11.68 0.80 14.32
N ASP A 71 -11.93 0.56 13.03
CA ASP A 71 -10.92 0.26 12.02
C ASP A 71 -10.92 1.41 11.00
N ILE A 72 -9.85 2.21 10.97
CA ILE A 72 -9.74 3.44 10.18
C ILE A 72 -8.54 3.34 9.23
N TYR A 73 -8.78 3.63 7.96
CA TYR A 73 -7.78 3.58 6.90
C TYR A 73 -7.72 4.92 6.16
N ARG A 74 -6.57 5.60 6.23
CA ARG A 74 -6.38 6.93 5.65
C ARG A 74 -5.05 7.04 4.92
N GLU A 75 -5.01 7.93 3.95
CA GLU A 75 -3.78 8.45 3.38
C GLU A 75 -3.62 9.88 3.85
N TRP A 76 -2.45 10.17 4.41
CA TRP A 76 -2.08 11.51 4.84
C TRP A 76 -1.16 12.11 3.82
N TYR A 77 -1.55 13.28 3.32
CA TYR A 77 -0.77 14.06 2.40
C TYR A 77 -0.25 15.30 3.10
N HIS A 78 1.05 15.55 2.96
CA HIS A 78 1.71 16.77 3.39
C HIS A 78 2.25 17.50 2.16
N TYR A 79 1.73 18.69 1.89
CA TYR A 79 2.12 19.52 0.74
C TYR A 79 2.98 20.69 1.24
N GLY A 80 4.30 20.61 1.10
CA GLY A 80 5.21 21.68 1.53
C GLY A 80 5.09 22.02 3.03
N ASN A 81 4.77 23.28 3.36
CA ASN A 81 4.60 23.79 4.73
C ASN A 81 3.13 23.82 5.21
N LEU A 82 2.20 23.21 4.48
CA LEU A 82 0.76 23.26 4.78
C LEU A 82 0.29 22.09 5.65
N PHE A 83 -0.82 22.29 6.36
CA PHE A 83 -1.44 21.29 7.26
C PHE A 83 -1.69 19.93 6.59
N LYS A 84 -1.58 18.85 7.38
CA LYS A 84 -1.83 17.47 6.95
C LYS A 84 -3.30 17.31 6.51
N ILE A 85 -3.53 16.83 5.30
CA ILE A 85 -4.87 16.48 4.80
C ILE A 85 -4.99 14.95 4.81
N GLY A 86 -5.98 14.43 5.53
CA GLY A 86 -6.27 13.01 5.58
C GLY A 86 -7.41 12.64 4.62
N THR A 87 -7.11 11.95 3.53
CA THR A 87 -8.13 11.37 2.65
C THR A 87 -8.43 9.94 3.09
N PRO A 88 -9.70 9.49 3.07
CA PRO A 88 -10.01 8.09 3.30
C PRO A 88 -9.43 7.25 2.16
N ASN A 89 -8.85 6.10 2.49
CA ASN A 89 -8.53 5.13 1.45
C ASN A 89 -9.83 4.39 1.08
N VAL A 90 -10.34 4.66 -0.12
CA VAL A 90 -11.65 4.17 -0.58
C VAL A 90 -11.72 2.65 -0.60
N GLU A 91 -10.68 1.98 -1.13
CA GLU A 91 -10.67 0.52 -1.25
C GLU A 91 -10.70 -0.16 0.12
N TYR A 92 -9.87 0.30 1.06
CA TYR A 92 -9.84 -0.26 2.42
C TYR A 92 -11.11 0.08 3.19
N THR A 93 -11.69 1.26 2.98
CA THR A 93 -12.97 1.63 3.59
C THR A 93 -14.10 0.74 3.10
N ILE A 94 -14.15 0.43 1.80
CA ILE A 94 -15.12 -0.52 1.23
C ILE A 94 -14.89 -1.92 1.79
N ALA A 95 -13.63 -2.38 1.83
CA ALA A 95 -13.28 -3.69 2.36
C ALA A 95 -13.68 -3.83 3.85
N GLN A 96 -13.40 -2.81 4.66
CA GLN A 96 -13.81 -2.76 6.07
C GLN A 96 -15.34 -2.76 6.20
N SER A 97 -16.05 -1.94 5.41
CA SER A 97 -17.51 -1.89 5.46
C SER A 97 -18.15 -3.25 5.20
N LYS A 98 -17.57 -4.10 4.35
CA LYS A 98 -18.05 -5.48 4.17
C LYS A 98 -17.86 -6.34 5.41
N VAL A 99 -16.74 -6.17 6.11
CA VAL A 99 -16.47 -6.87 7.37
C VAL A 99 -17.44 -6.41 8.45
N ASP A 100 -17.70 -5.12 8.54
CA ASP A 100 -18.66 -4.55 9.49
C ASP A 100 -20.09 -5.07 9.19
N ILE A 101 -20.50 -5.12 7.91
CA ILE A 101 -21.78 -5.73 7.50
C ILE A 101 -21.84 -7.21 7.90
N ALA A 102 -20.76 -7.97 7.72
CA ALA A 102 -20.69 -9.37 8.11
C ALA A 102 -20.88 -9.54 9.64
N GLU A 103 -20.28 -8.67 10.42
CA GLU A 103 -20.45 -8.61 11.88
C GLU A 103 -21.89 -8.25 12.28
N ASP A 104 -22.48 -7.22 11.66
CA ASP A 104 -23.87 -6.80 11.91
C ASP A 104 -24.88 -7.91 11.59
N LEU A 105 -24.58 -8.72 10.57
CA LEU A 105 -25.37 -9.90 10.19
C LEU A 105 -25.11 -11.11 11.10
N LYS A 106 -24.24 -11.00 12.10
CA LYS A 106 -23.79 -12.09 12.98
C LYS A 106 -23.17 -13.26 12.22
N LEU A 107 -22.50 -12.96 11.11
CA LEU A 107 -21.77 -13.91 10.27
C LEU A 107 -20.30 -13.45 10.13
N PRO A 108 -19.55 -13.34 11.24
CA PRO A 108 -18.16 -12.93 11.18
C PRO A 108 -17.36 -13.92 10.34
N GLY A 109 -16.74 -13.42 9.26
CA GLY A 109 -16.06 -14.23 8.25
C GLY A 109 -16.79 -14.36 6.92
N LEU A 110 -17.99 -13.78 6.78
CA LEU A 110 -18.64 -13.58 5.49
C LEU A 110 -17.81 -12.63 4.60
N SER A 111 -17.31 -13.18 3.50
CA SER A 111 -16.64 -12.48 2.41
C SER A 111 -17.56 -12.45 1.19
N LEU A 112 -18.04 -11.27 0.84
CA LEU A 112 -18.99 -11.08 -0.26
C LEU A 112 -18.30 -10.48 -1.50
N GLN A 113 -18.42 -11.16 -2.64
CA GLN A 113 -18.06 -10.59 -3.94
C GLN A 113 -18.95 -9.36 -4.23
N GLU A 114 -18.33 -8.30 -4.78
CA GLU A 114 -19.09 -7.13 -5.23
C GLU A 114 -20.19 -7.50 -6.21
N GLY A 115 -21.38 -6.93 -6.00
CA GLY A 115 -22.54 -7.18 -6.85
C GLY A 115 -23.22 -8.54 -6.63
N PHE A 116 -22.70 -9.42 -5.76
CA PHE A 116 -23.33 -10.72 -5.47
C PHE A 116 -24.79 -10.56 -5.04
N LEU A 117 -25.06 -9.78 -3.98
CA LEU A 117 -26.41 -9.58 -3.47
C LEU A 117 -27.33 -8.93 -4.50
N ASN A 118 -26.85 -7.91 -5.20
CA ASN A 118 -27.63 -7.26 -6.26
C ASN A 118 -27.97 -8.24 -7.40
N GLY A 119 -27.05 -9.14 -7.76
CA GLY A 119 -27.32 -10.22 -8.71
C GLY A 119 -28.34 -11.22 -8.17
N LEU A 120 -28.17 -11.65 -6.92
CA LEU A 120 -29.05 -12.63 -6.27
C LEU A 120 -30.49 -12.10 -6.15
N LEU A 121 -30.66 -10.80 -5.87
CA LEU A 121 -31.98 -10.18 -5.71
C LEU A 121 -32.69 -9.88 -7.04
N LYS A 122 -31.96 -9.79 -8.16
CA LYS A 122 -32.53 -9.42 -9.47
C LYS A 122 -32.87 -10.62 -10.34
N GLU A 123 -32.19 -11.74 -10.15
CA GLU A 123 -32.24 -12.89 -11.03
C GLU A 123 -33.09 -14.00 -10.41
N GLN A 124 -33.85 -14.74 -11.23
CA GLN A 124 -34.45 -16.00 -10.76
C GLN A 124 -33.39 -17.10 -10.74
N TYR A 125 -33.41 -17.94 -9.71
CA TYR A 125 -32.47 -19.03 -9.54
C TYR A 125 -33.13 -20.23 -8.83
N VAL A 126 -32.54 -21.41 -9.02
CA VAL A 126 -32.87 -22.61 -8.24
C VAL A 126 -31.85 -22.77 -7.12
N SER A 127 -32.32 -22.93 -5.89
CA SER A 127 -31.45 -23.17 -4.73
C SER A 127 -31.16 -24.66 -4.55
N LEU A 128 -29.90 -25.01 -4.33
CA LEU A 128 -29.43 -26.37 -4.05
C LEU A 128 -28.53 -26.36 -2.83
N ASP A 129 -28.66 -27.38 -1.98
CA ASP A 129 -27.78 -27.59 -0.82
C ASP A 129 -26.96 -28.87 -1.03
N GLN A 130 -25.64 -28.74 -0.95
CA GLN A 130 -24.64 -29.79 -1.20
C GLN A 130 -24.97 -30.68 -2.42
N PRO A 131 -25.26 -30.13 -3.63
CA PRO A 131 -25.63 -30.94 -4.77
C PRO A 131 -24.48 -31.85 -5.24
N SER A 132 -24.82 -32.97 -5.89
CA SER A 132 -23.86 -33.73 -6.68
C SER A 132 -23.46 -32.95 -7.95
N LEU A 133 -22.30 -33.28 -8.53
CA LEU A 133 -21.87 -32.68 -9.81
C LEU A 133 -22.91 -32.85 -10.92
N GLN A 134 -23.51 -34.05 -11.03
CA GLN A 134 -24.54 -34.33 -12.02
C GLN A 134 -25.76 -33.42 -11.83
N LYS A 135 -26.23 -33.29 -10.58
CA LYS A 135 -27.40 -32.46 -10.28
C LYS A 135 -27.14 -30.98 -10.56
N LEU A 136 -25.94 -30.50 -10.23
CA LEU A 136 -25.53 -29.14 -10.53
C LEU A 136 -25.52 -28.88 -12.04
N GLU A 137 -24.92 -29.79 -12.82
CA GLU A 137 -24.83 -29.68 -14.28
C GLU A 137 -26.20 -29.69 -14.96
N GLU A 138 -27.16 -30.44 -14.44
CA GLU A 138 -28.55 -30.41 -14.93
C GLU A 138 -29.20 -29.04 -14.72
N VAL A 139 -29.06 -28.47 -13.52
CA VAL A 139 -29.74 -27.22 -13.14
C VAL A 139 -29.13 -26.01 -13.85
N ILE A 140 -27.80 -25.92 -13.94
CA ILE A 140 -27.15 -24.79 -14.63
C ILE A 140 -27.44 -24.77 -16.13
N LYS A 141 -27.79 -25.90 -16.75
CA LYS A 141 -28.25 -25.94 -18.15
C LYS A 141 -29.62 -25.26 -18.31
N GLN A 142 -30.45 -25.28 -17.28
CA GLN A 142 -31.82 -24.76 -17.30
C GLN A 142 -31.89 -23.28 -16.93
N GLY A 143 -30.92 -22.76 -16.18
CA GLY A 143 -30.91 -21.35 -15.76
C GLY A 143 -29.86 -21.05 -14.70
N ASN A 144 -30.13 -20.02 -13.90
CA ASN A 144 -29.24 -19.66 -12.78
C ASN A 144 -29.46 -20.60 -11.60
N ALA A 145 -28.41 -20.80 -10.80
CA ALA A 145 -28.47 -21.59 -9.59
C ALA A 145 -27.82 -20.85 -8.43
N LEU A 146 -28.36 -21.04 -7.22
CA LEU A 146 -27.70 -20.73 -5.96
C LEU A 146 -27.33 -22.05 -5.30
N ILE A 147 -26.07 -22.21 -4.93
CA ILE A 147 -25.60 -23.42 -4.25
C ILE A 147 -24.94 -23.09 -2.92
N PHE A 148 -25.26 -23.90 -1.92
CA PHE A 148 -24.57 -23.96 -0.65
C PHE A 148 -23.70 -25.21 -0.67
N VAL A 149 -22.38 -25.05 -0.58
CA VAL A 149 -21.45 -26.18 -0.67
C VAL A 149 -20.31 -26.05 0.33
N SER A 150 -19.89 -27.18 0.87
CA SER A 150 -18.64 -27.25 1.62
C SER A 150 -17.47 -27.17 0.63
N PRO A 151 -16.43 -26.35 0.88
CA PRO A 151 -15.22 -26.33 0.06
C PRO A 151 -14.53 -27.70 -0.04
N GLU A 152 -14.79 -28.60 0.91
CA GLU A 152 -14.22 -29.95 0.94
C GLU A 152 -14.99 -30.97 0.09
N SER A 153 -16.23 -30.65 -0.29
CA SER A 153 -17.06 -31.47 -1.18
C SER A 153 -16.45 -31.55 -2.58
N GLU A 154 -16.86 -32.56 -3.36
CA GLU A 154 -16.42 -32.73 -4.75
C GLU A 154 -16.71 -31.47 -5.61
N VAL A 155 -17.92 -30.91 -5.46
CA VAL A 155 -18.32 -29.67 -6.13
C VAL A 155 -17.50 -28.48 -5.62
N GLY A 156 -17.32 -28.37 -4.30
CA GLY A 156 -16.56 -27.30 -3.65
C GLY A 156 -15.10 -27.25 -4.10
N LYS A 157 -14.42 -28.39 -4.20
CA LYS A 157 -13.05 -28.49 -4.69
C LYS A 157 -12.94 -28.00 -6.15
N LYS A 158 -13.82 -28.48 -7.03
CA LYS A 158 -13.85 -28.08 -8.45
C LYS A 158 -14.12 -26.59 -8.65
N LEU A 159 -14.96 -26.00 -7.79
CA LEU A 159 -15.24 -24.56 -7.82
C LEU A 159 -14.09 -23.73 -7.23
N SER A 160 -13.39 -24.26 -6.22
CA SER A 160 -12.24 -23.58 -5.60
C SER A 160 -11.09 -23.40 -6.58
N GLU A 161 -10.89 -24.34 -7.51
CA GLU A 161 -9.93 -24.21 -8.62
C GLU A 161 -10.20 -23.01 -9.55
N LYS A 162 -11.42 -22.47 -9.54
CA LYS A 162 -11.81 -21.29 -10.34
C LYS A 162 -11.59 -19.97 -9.60
N LEU A 163 -11.30 -20.01 -8.30
CA LEU A 163 -11.11 -18.82 -7.49
C LEU A 163 -9.63 -18.41 -7.46
N PRO A 164 -9.33 -17.10 -7.35
CA PRO A 164 -7.98 -16.66 -7.03
C PRO A 164 -7.58 -17.19 -5.64
N GLY A 165 -6.33 -17.63 -5.52
CA GLY A 165 -5.82 -18.37 -4.35
C GLY A 165 -5.80 -17.58 -3.03
N ASP A 166 -5.72 -16.24 -3.07
CA ASP A 166 -5.51 -15.42 -1.88
C ASP A 166 -6.60 -14.40 -1.61
N ASN A 167 -7.01 -14.31 -0.35
CA ASN A 167 -7.86 -13.24 0.18
C ASN A 167 -6.99 -12.06 0.62
N PHE A 168 -6.40 -11.38 -0.37
CA PHE A 168 -5.52 -10.22 -0.20
C PHE A 168 -6.08 -9.14 0.75
N TRP A 169 -7.40 -9.00 0.82
CA TRP A 169 -8.05 -8.00 1.67
C TRP A 169 -7.90 -8.30 3.16
N ARG A 170 -7.95 -9.57 3.57
CA ARG A 170 -7.82 -9.96 4.98
C ARG A 170 -6.48 -9.54 5.57
N GLU A 171 -5.40 -9.82 4.83
CA GLU A 171 -4.04 -9.48 5.24
C GLU A 171 -3.80 -7.96 5.25
N LYS A 172 -4.45 -7.25 4.35
CA LYS A 172 -4.33 -5.80 4.21
C LYS A 172 -5.10 -5.02 5.28
N THR A 173 -6.37 -5.35 5.50
CA THR A 173 -7.20 -4.59 6.45
C THR A 173 -6.84 -4.93 7.90
N LYS A 174 -6.38 -6.17 8.20
CA LYS A 174 -6.04 -6.60 9.57
C LYS A 174 -7.13 -6.24 10.58
N SER A 175 -8.38 -6.26 10.14
CA SER A 175 -9.53 -5.84 10.94
C SER A 175 -9.62 -6.67 12.21
N HIS A 176 -10.11 -6.06 13.28
CA HIS A 176 -10.22 -6.74 14.57
C HIS A 176 -11.21 -7.93 14.50
N GLN A 177 -12.22 -7.85 13.64
CA GLN A 177 -13.25 -8.89 13.47
C GLN A 177 -12.71 -10.22 12.91
N TYR A 178 -11.53 -10.25 12.27
CA TYR A 178 -10.91 -11.51 11.85
C TYR A 178 -10.40 -12.38 13.00
N ASN A 179 -10.38 -11.86 14.22
CA ASN A 179 -10.01 -12.58 15.44
C ASN A 179 -11.22 -12.83 16.36
N ALA A 180 -12.44 -12.68 15.85
CA ALA A 180 -13.67 -12.97 16.59
C ALA A 180 -13.75 -14.47 16.97
N LYS A 181 -14.33 -14.79 18.12
CA LYS A 181 -14.40 -16.17 18.65
C LYS A 181 -15.29 -17.08 17.79
N ASP A 182 -16.28 -16.50 17.15
CA ASP A 182 -17.28 -17.12 16.28
C ASP A 182 -16.94 -16.97 14.79
N PHE A 183 -15.72 -16.53 14.47
CA PHE A 183 -15.25 -16.38 13.10
C PHE A 183 -15.30 -17.71 12.35
N ASN A 184 -16.11 -17.75 11.28
CA ASN A 184 -16.19 -18.87 10.36
C ASN A 184 -16.11 -18.33 8.93
N GLU A 185 -15.14 -18.83 8.16
CA GLU A 185 -14.94 -18.34 6.79
C GLU A 185 -16.13 -18.75 5.91
N ILE A 186 -16.86 -17.77 5.40
CA ILE A 186 -17.98 -17.96 4.48
C ILE A 186 -17.68 -17.13 3.24
N LYS A 187 -17.61 -17.74 2.06
CA LYS A 187 -17.37 -17.00 0.80
C LYS A 187 -18.61 -17.03 -0.06
N ALA A 188 -19.14 -15.86 -0.38
CA ALA A 188 -20.26 -15.69 -1.29
C ALA A 188 -19.78 -15.02 -2.59
N PHE A 189 -19.87 -15.74 -3.70
CA PHE A 189 -19.39 -15.30 -5.02
C PHE A 189 -20.28 -15.87 -6.12
N TYR A 190 -20.15 -15.35 -7.34
CA TYR A 190 -20.86 -15.89 -8.49
C TYR A 190 -19.94 -16.05 -9.69
N LEU A 191 -20.18 -17.14 -10.44
CA LEU A 191 -19.54 -17.43 -11.72
C LEU A 191 -20.53 -17.11 -12.84
N VAL A 192 -20.02 -16.66 -13.98
CA VAL A 192 -20.84 -16.27 -15.14
C VAL A 192 -20.49 -17.14 -16.34
N ASN A 193 -21.52 -17.66 -17.01
CA ASN A 193 -21.41 -18.32 -18.31
C ASN A 193 -22.46 -17.74 -19.26
N GLY A 194 -22.04 -16.82 -20.15
CA GLY A 194 -22.97 -16.09 -21.01
C GLY A 194 -23.99 -15.29 -20.20
N LYS A 195 -25.27 -15.64 -20.31
CA LYS A 195 -26.37 -15.01 -19.55
C LYS A 195 -26.66 -15.69 -18.22
N GLN A 196 -26.06 -16.86 -17.96
CA GLN A 196 -26.32 -17.65 -16.76
C GLN A 196 -25.34 -17.30 -15.66
N LYS A 197 -25.83 -17.29 -14.42
CA LYS A 197 -25.07 -17.06 -13.20
C LYS A 197 -25.20 -18.26 -12.27
N LEU A 198 -24.07 -18.72 -11.77
CA LEU A 198 -24.00 -19.67 -10.67
C LEU A 198 -23.57 -18.91 -9.42
N PHE A 199 -24.51 -18.66 -8.51
CA PHE A 199 -24.23 -18.10 -7.19
C PHE A 199 -23.77 -19.23 -6.26
N VAL A 200 -22.70 -18.99 -5.53
CA VAL A 200 -22.04 -19.98 -4.68
C VAL A 200 -21.84 -19.38 -3.31
N VAL A 201 -22.25 -20.12 -2.28
CA VAL A 201 -21.93 -19.85 -0.88
C VAL A 201 -21.11 -21.02 -0.36
N PHE A 202 -19.82 -20.78 -0.17
CA PHE A 202 -18.92 -21.68 0.53
C PHE A 202 -19.07 -21.48 2.04
N SER A 203 -19.30 -22.56 2.76
CA SER A 203 -19.29 -22.58 4.22
C SER A 203 -18.52 -23.81 4.70
N TYR A 204 -17.55 -23.61 5.59
CA TYR A 204 -16.80 -24.69 6.22
C TYR A 204 -17.54 -25.32 7.41
N SER A 205 -18.74 -24.85 7.74
CA SER A 205 -19.55 -25.41 8.83
C SER A 205 -20.56 -26.44 8.31
N GLU A 206 -20.69 -27.58 8.99
CA GLU A 206 -21.61 -28.67 8.62
C GLU A 206 -23.11 -28.37 8.81
N LYS A 207 -23.51 -27.16 9.24
CA LYS A 207 -24.93 -26.82 9.43
C LYS A 207 -25.25 -25.36 9.12
N SER A 208 -25.85 -25.10 7.97
CA SER A 208 -26.81 -24.01 7.83
C SER A 208 -28.19 -24.55 8.24
N GLY A 209 -28.52 -24.40 9.51
CA GLY A 209 -29.88 -24.57 10.05
C GLY A 209 -30.65 -23.26 9.99
#